data_AF-A0A149V376-F1
#
_entry.id   AF-A0A149V376-F1
#
_cell.length_a   1.000
_cell.length_b   1.000
_cell.length_c   1.000
_cell.angle_alpha   90.00
_cell.angle_beta   90.00
_cell.angle_gamma   90.00
#
_symmetry.space_group_name_H-M   'P 1'
#
loop_
_entity.id
_entity.type
_entity.pdbx_description
1 polymer ?
#
loop_
_entity_poly.entity_id
_entity_poly.type
_entity_poly.pdbx_seq_one_letter_code
_entity_poly.pdbx_strand_id
1 'polypeptide(L)'
;VIAEGALREAEAWSRALGDSSPITVEDLYNRAAADMGRHPYKSLAIDLAKEELALDNSARRWIRQSHTIERMRQKDLEPGSAFRRQKEERDLGNVDREHWDDINRRMRKLGYATEKMVSATRVANERRRSQPGPVNERENTVKEHAAEELPSPQRNTSNDPEM
;
A
#
# COMPACT_ATOMS: atom_id res chain seq x y z
N VAL A 1 12.59 -54.69 35.94
CA VAL A 1 12.49 -55.88 35.05
C VAL A 1 11.12 -55.84 34.41
N ILE A 2 11.03 -55.90 33.08
CA ILE A 2 9.76 -55.91 32.35
C ILE A 2 9.33 -57.37 32.19
N ALA A 3 8.08 -57.70 32.53
CA ALA A 3 7.56 -59.06 32.44
C ALA A 3 7.13 -59.36 31.00
N GLU A 4 7.82 -60.30 30.33
CA GLU A 4 7.54 -60.69 28.95
C GLU A 4 6.13 -61.26 28.77
N GLY A 5 5.63 -62.04 29.74
CA GLY A 5 4.28 -62.60 29.70
C GLY A 5 3.19 -61.53 29.65
N ALA A 6 3.34 -60.46 30.44
CA ALA A 6 2.40 -59.35 30.45
C ALA A 6 2.42 -58.56 29.13
N LEU A 7 3.61 -58.36 28.54
CA LEU A 7 3.74 -57.73 27.21
C LEU A 7 3.06 -58.58 26.12
N ARG A 8 3.22 -59.90 26.19
CA ARG A 8 2.66 -60.83 25.21
C ARG A 8 1.13 -60.85 25.25
N GLU A 9 0.55 -60.84 26.46
CA GLU A 9 -0.90 -60.70 26.64
C GLU A 9 -1.41 -59.34 26.15
N ALA A 10 -0.73 -58.26 26.51
CA ALA A 10 -1.09 -56.91 26.09
C ALA A 10 -1.05 -56.74 24.55
N GLU A 11 -0.05 -57.34 23.90
CA GLU A 11 0.08 -57.33 22.44
C GLU A 11 -1.00 -58.18 21.77
N ALA A 12 -1.28 -59.37 22.31
CA ALA A 12 -2.38 -60.21 21.84
C ALA A 12 -3.74 -59.50 21.92
N TRP A 13 -3.96 -58.70 22.97
CA TRP A 13 -5.21 -57.97 23.16
C TRP A 13 -5.34 -56.72 22.28
N SER A 14 -4.23 -56.13 21.83
CA SER A 14 -4.28 -54.99 20.90
C SER A 14 -4.48 -55.38 19.44
N ARG A 15 -4.24 -56.65 19.08
CA ARG A 15 -4.46 -57.14 17.72
C ARG A 15 -5.95 -57.20 17.41
N ALA A 16 -6.27 -57.06 16.13
CA ALA A 16 -7.65 -57.17 15.65
C ALA A 16 -8.19 -58.58 15.95
N LEU A 17 -9.48 -58.68 16.28
CA LEU A 17 -10.11 -59.99 16.49
C LEU A 17 -9.92 -60.88 15.26
N GLY A 18 -9.34 -62.07 15.47
CA GLY A 18 -9.08 -63.06 14.42
C GLY A 18 -7.70 -62.94 13.75
N ASP A 19 -6.89 -61.96 14.12
CA ASP A 19 -5.49 -61.91 13.69
C ASP A 19 -4.67 -62.99 14.43
N SER A 20 -4.29 -64.03 13.70
CA SER A 20 -3.51 -65.16 14.21
C SER A 20 -2.02 -65.08 13.86
N SER A 21 -1.53 -63.92 13.41
CA SER A 21 -0.11 -63.73 13.15
C SER A 21 0.72 -64.03 14.41
N PRO A 22 1.93 -64.61 14.29
CA PRO A 22 2.78 -64.84 15.46
C PRO A 22 3.22 -63.50 16.07
N ILE A 23 3.33 -63.46 17.40
CA ILE A 23 3.90 -62.31 18.12
C ILE A 23 5.42 -62.44 18.09
N THR A 24 6.09 -61.46 17.46
CA THR A 24 7.54 -61.42 17.34
C THR A 24 8.18 -60.70 18.52
N VAL A 25 9.51 -60.82 18.65
CA VAL A 25 10.25 -60.12 19.72
C VAL A 25 10.24 -58.61 19.49
N GLU A 26 10.29 -58.20 18.23
CA GLU A 26 10.17 -56.81 17.80
C GLU A 26 8.83 -56.19 18.23
N ASP A 27 7.73 -56.94 18.13
CA ASP A 27 6.41 -56.49 18.59
C ASP A 27 6.42 -56.21 20.10
N LEU A 28 7.06 -57.08 20.89
CA LEU A 28 7.18 -56.89 22.34
C LEU A 28 8.02 -55.66 22.70
N TYR A 29 9.11 -55.40 21.98
CA TYR A 29 9.93 -54.20 22.20
C TYR A 29 9.19 -52.92 21.80
N ASN A 30 8.47 -52.95 20.67
CA ASN A 30 7.64 -51.82 20.25
C ASN A 30 6.54 -51.53 21.28
N ARG A 31 5.94 -52.58 21.83
CA ARG A 31 4.92 -52.44 22.88
C ARG A 31 5.49 -51.86 24.17
N ALA A 32 6.63 -52.39 24.64
CA ALA A 32 7.31 -51.88 25.81
C ALA A 32 7.67 -50.40 25.66
N ALA A 33 8.16 -50.00 24.48
CA ALA A 33 8.46 -48.61 24.16
C ALA A 33 7.19 -47.73 24.15
N ALA A 34 6.07 -48.24 23.61
CA ALA A 34 4.79 -47.53 23.61
C ALA A 34 4.25 -47.31 25.04
N ASP A 35 4.31 -48.33 25.89
CA ASP A 35 3.83 -48.26 27.29
C ASP A 35 4.72 -47.35 28.15
N MET A 36 6.04 -47.42 28.00
CA MET A 36 6.97 -46.43 28.57
C MET A 36 6.77 -45.02 27.99
N GLY A 37 6.24 -44.94 26.78
CA GLY A 37 5.91 -43.70 26.10
C GLY A 37 4.71 -42.97 26.71
N ARG A 38 3.80 -43.70 27.38
CA ARG A 38 2.43 -43.26 27.69
C ARG A 38 2.27 -42.90 29.17
N HIS A 39 2.98 -41.87 29.62
CA HIS A 39 2.77 -41.31 30.95
C HIS A 39 1.71 -40.20 30.94
N PRO A 40 0.79 -40.15 31.93
CA PRO A 40 -0.31 -39.18 31.95
C PRO A 40 0.16 -37.71 32.01
N TYR A 41 1.36 -37.46 32.54
CA TYR A 41 1.96 -36.13 32.62
C TYR A 41 2.76 -35.74 31.37
N LYS A 42 2.95 -36.64 30.40
CA LYS A 42 3.82 -36.38 29.25
C LYS A 42 3.21 -35.40 28.25
N SER A 43 1.88 -35.42 28.10
CA SER A 43 1.14 -34.41 27.33
C SER A 43 1.37 -33.01 27.92
N LEU A 44 1.19 -32.86 29.23
CA LEU A 44 1.46 -31.61 29.94
C LEU A 44 2.92 -31.16 29.77
N ALA A 45 3.88 -32.08 29.87
CA ALA A 45 5.29 -31.74 29.68
C ALA A 45 5.59 -31.25 28.25
N ILE A 46 4.99 -31.87 27.23
CA ILE A 46 5.11 -31.43 25.83
C ILE A 46 4.51 -30.04 25.64
N ASP A 47 3.34 -29.79 26.23
CA ASP A 47 2.67 -28.50 26.10
C ASP A 47 3.47 -27.40 26.82
N LEU A 48 3.98 -27.67 28.03
CA LEU A 48 4.89 -26.76 28.73
C LEU A 48 6.15 -26.47 27.92
N ALA A 49 6.77 -27.48 27.31
CA ALA A 49 7.95 -27.30 26.48
C ALA A 49 7.66 -26.45 25.24
N LYS A 50 6.48 -26.59 24.63
CA LYS A 50 6.04 -25.74 23.52
C LYS A 50 5.85 -24.30 23.96
N GLU A 51 5.23 -24.07 25.11
CA GLU A 51 5.04 -22.73 25.68
C GLU A 51 6.38 -22.07 26.03
N GLU A 52 7.30 -22.82 26.62
CA GLU A 52 8.66 -22.33 26.91
C GLU A 52 9.39 -21.93 25.62
N LEU A 53 9.30 -22.75 24.57
CA LEU A 53 9.87 -22.45 23.27
C LEU A 53 9.21 -21.22 22.62
N ALA A 54 7.89 -21.08 22.75
CA ALA A 54 7.15 -19.91 22.25
C ALA A 54 7.57 -18.63 22.96
N LEU A 55 7.81 -18.69 24.27
CA LEU A 55 8.32 -17.59 25.08
C LEU A 55 9.74 -17.20 24.65
N ASP A 56 10.67 -18.15 24.54
CA ASP A 56 12.05 -17.88 24.10
C ASP A 56 12.07 -17.26 22.69
N ASN A 57 11.26 -17.79 21.76
CA ASN A 57 11.13 -17.21 20.42
C ASN A 57 10.59 -15.78 20.45
N SER A 58 9.62 -15.50 21.33
CA SER A 58 9.06 -14.16 21.51
C SER A 58 10.08 -13.20 22.11
N ALA A 59 10.85 -13.63 23.10
CA ALA A 59 11.94 -12.86 23.68
C ALA A 59 13.02 -12.53 22.64
N ARG A 60 13.48 -13.53 21.87
CA ARG A 60 14.46 -13.33 20.78
C ARG A 60 13.94 -12.39 19.70
N ARG A 61 12.65 -12.49 19.34
CA ARG A 61 12.01 -11.57 18.38
C ARG A 61 11.99 -10.15 18.92
N TRP A 62 11.61 -9.96 20.18
CA TRP A 62 11.61 -8.65 20.84
C TRP A 62 13.01 -8.04 20.90
N ILE A 63 14.04 -8.80 21.29
CA ILE A 63 15.43 -8.34 21.32
C ILE A 63 15.86 -7.85 19.92
N ARG A 64 15.61 -8.66 18.88
CA ARG A 64 15.92 -8.28 17.50
C ARG A 64 15.18 -7.02 17.07
N GLN A 65 13.89 -6.90 17.40
CA GLN A 65 13.10 -5.72 17.08
C GLN A 65 13.61 -4.47 17.82
N SER A 66 13.96 -4.61 19.10
CA SER A 66 14.53 -3.53 19.92
C SER A 66 15.82 -2.99 19.30
N HIS A 67 16.75 -3.89 18.92
CA HIS A 67 17.98 -3.48 18.24
C HIS A 67 17.72 -2.79 16.90
N THR A 68 16.73 -3.24 16.12
CA THR A 68 16.35 -2.59 14.87
C THR A 68 15.81 -1.18 15.12
N ILE A 69 14.92 -1.01 16.09
CA ILE A 69 14.36 0.28 16.48
C ILE A 69 15.47 1.22 16.94
N GLU A 70 16.40 0.73 17.76
CA GLU A 70 17.51 1.52 18.27
C GLU A 70 18.45 1.98 17.15
N ARG A 71 18.79 1.10 16.20
CA ARG A 71 19.57 1.48 15.01
C ARG A 71 18.85 2.50 14.12
N MET A 72 17.52 2.42 14.01
CA MET A 72 16.74 3.42 13.26
C MET A 72 16.77 4.77 13.97
N ARG A 73 16.60 4.79 15.30
CA ARG A 73 16.71 6.01 16.11
C ARG A 73 18.09 6.66 16.02
N GLN A 74 19.17 5.86 16.04
CA GLN A 74 20.53 6.38 15.84
C GLN A 74 20.75 7.04 14.47
N LYS A 75 19.91 6.72 13.48
CA LYS A 75 19.94 7.30 12.14
C LYS A 75 18.88 8.40 11.95
N ASP A 76 18.26 8.86 13.04
CA ASP A 76 17.14 9.81 13.04
C ASP A 76 15.95 9.38 12.16
N LEU A 77 15.80 8.08 11.92
CA LEU A 77 14.67 7.50 11.20
C LEU A 77 13.54 7.19 12.19
N GLU A 78 12.30 7.56 11.84
CA GLU A 78 11.13 7.23 12.65
C GLU A 78 10.76 5.75 12.45
N PRO A 79 10.86 4.89 13.50
CA PRO A 79 10.55 3.46 13.36
C PRO A 79 9.06 3.20 13.06
N GLY A 80 8.19 4.09 13.52
CA GLY A 80 6.75 3.98 13.35
C GLY A 80 6.27 4.20 11.92
N SER A 81 6.89 5.12 11.16
CA SER A 81 6.51 5.38 9.77
C SER A 81 6.90 4.25 8.83
N ALA A 82 8.08 3.66 9.02
CA ALA A 82 8.53 2.50 8.24
C ALA A 82 7.59 1.30 8.43
N PHE A 83 7.17 1.02 9.66
CA PHE A 83 6.25 -0.09 9.94
C PHE A 83 4.84 0.17 9.38
N ARG A 84 4.32 1.40 9.51
CA ARG A 84 3.02 1.79 8.92
C ARG A 84 3.03 1.62 7.41
N ARG A 85 4.07 2.09 6.73
CA ARG A 85 4.24 1.94 5.28
C ARG A 85 4.32 0.47 4.86
N GLN A 86 5.10 -0.35 5.56
CA GLN A 86 5.20 -1.78 5.26
C GLN A 86 3.85 -2.51 5.44
N LYS A 87 3.07 -2.12 6.46
CA LYS A 87 1.72 -2.64 6.68
C LYS A 87 0.78 -2.24 5.54
N GLU A 88 0.79 -0.97 5.16
CA GLU A 88 0.03 -0.45 4.02
C GLU A 88 0.39 -1.18 2.71
N GLU A 89 1.69 -1.39 2.44
CA GLU A 89 2.17 -2.13 1.27
C GLU A 89 1.72 -3.60 1.27
N ARG A 90 1.69 -4.25 2.44
CA ARG A 90 1.21 -5.64 2.56
C ARG A 90 -0.30 -5.74 2.40
N ASP A 91 -1.04 -4.78 2.94
CA ASP A 91 -2.49 -4.71 2.80
C ASP A 91 -2.87 -4.45 1.33
N LEU A 92 -2.10 -3.65 0.60
CA LEU A 92 -2.22 -3.46 -0.86
C LEU A 92 -2.02 -4.76 -1.67
N GLY A 93 -1.15 -5.66 -1.21
CA GLY A 93 -0.93 -6.98 -1.83
C GLY A 93 -2.09 -7.97 -1.63
N ASN A 94 -2.94 -7.73 -0.62
CA ASN A 94 -4.09 -8.58 -0.28
C ASN A 94 -5.43 -8.00 -0.74
N VAL A 95 -5.42 -6.96 -1.58
CA VAL A 95 -6.65 -6.35 -2.09
C VAL A 95 -7.35 -7.31 -3.05
N ASP A 96 -8.62 -7.60 -2.76
CA ASP A 96 -9.47 -8.47 -3.56
C ASP A 96 -9.65 -7.94 -5.00
N ARG A 97 -9.85 -8.85 -5.96
CA ARG A 97 -9.94 -8.52 -7.39
C ARG A 97 -11.09 -7.55 -7.69
N GLU A 98 -12.20 -7.66 -6.97
CA GLU A 98 -13.34 -6.74 -7.11
C GLU A 98 -12.96 -5.29 -6.77
N HIS A 99 -12.11 -5.09 -5.77
CA HIS A 99 -11.63 -3.76 -5.38
C HIS A 99 -10.70 -3.15 -6.45
N TRP A 100 -9.90 -3.98 -7.10
CA TRP A 100 -9.04 -3.55 -8.23
C TRP A 100 -9.87 -3.12 -9.44
N ASP A 101 -10.95 -3.83 -9.75
CA ASP A 101 -11.87 -3.47 -10.83
C ASP A 101 -12.57 -2.14 -10.57
N ASP A 102 -12.96 -1.88 -9.32
CA ASP A 102 -13.53 -0.60 -8.90
C ASP A 102 -12.53 0.55 -9.02
N ILE A 103 -11.28 0.36 -8.61
CA ILE A 103 -10.21 1.34 -8.80
C ILE A 103 -10.01 1.62 -10.30
N ASN A 104 -9.93 0.57 -11.12
CA ASN A 104 -9.78 0.70 -12.57
C ASN A 104 -10.97 1.42 -13.22
N ARG A 105 -12.19 1.21 -12.71
CA ARG A 105 -13.40 1.89 -13.20
C ARG A 105 -13.42 3.36 -12.81
N ARG A 106 -12.96 3.71 -11.60
CA ARG A 106 -12.79 5.10 -11.15
C ARG A 106 -11.73 5.83 -11.97
N MET A 107 -10.59 5.18 -12.21
CA MET A 107 -9.52 5.73 -13.05
C MET A 107 -9.98 5.97 -14.49
N ARG A 108 -10.72 5.03 -15.09
CA ARG A 108 -11.32 5.23 -16.42
C ARG A 108 -12.31 6.39 -16.46
N LYS A 109 -13.19 6.51 -15.46
CA LYS A 109 -14.13 7.65 -15.35
C LYS A 109 -13.39 8.98 -15.24
N LEU A 110 -12.31 9.04 -14.46
CA LEU A 110 -11.47 10.24 -14.36
C LEU A 110 -10.82 10.58 -15.70
N GLY A 111 -10.27 9.59 -16.41
CA GLY A 111 -9.70 9.76 -17.75
C GLY A 111 -10.72 10.31 -18.76
N TYR A 112 -11.95 9.77 -18.78
CA TYR A 112 -13.01 10.30 -19.64
C TYR A 112 -13.44 11.72 -19.26
N ALA A 113 -13.46 12.04 -17.96
CA ALA A 113 -13.80 13.38 -17.50
C ALA A 113 -12.76 14.41 -17.91
N THR A 114 -11.47 14.08 -17.81
CA THR A 114 -10.38 14.96 -18.25
C THR A 114 -10.36 15.11 -19.77
N GLU A 115 -10.58 14.03 -20.52
CA GLU A 115 -10.67 14.07 -21.98
C GLU A 115 -11.86 14.92 -22.47
N LYS A 116 -13.01 14.80 -21.79
CA LYS A 116 -14.19 15.65 -22.07
C LYS A 116 -13.91 17.13 -21.78
N MET A 117 -13.16 17.42 -20.73
CA MET A 117 -12.75 18.79 -20.41
C MET A 117 -11.80 19.35 -21.48
N VAL A 118 -10.80 18.57 -21.90
CA VAL A 118 -9.83 18.98 -22.93
C VAL A 118 -10.48 19.16 -24.31
N SER A 119 -11.39 18.27 -24.68
CA SER A 119 -12.15 18.42 -25.93
C SER A 119 -13.08 19.63 -25.89
N ALA A 120 -13.76 19.88 -24.76
CA ALA A 120 -14.60 21.07 -24.60
C ALA A 120 -13.81 22.38 -24.68
N THR A 121 -12.62 22.45 -24.07
CA THR A 121 -11.75 23.63 -24.16
C THR A 121 -11.22 23.84 -25.58
N ARG A 122 -10.91 22.75 -26.29
CA ARG A 122 -10.49 22.80 -27.70
C ARG A 122 -11.60 23.35 -28.61
N VAL A 123 -12.82 22.82 -28.49
CA VAL A 123 -13.99 23.28 -29.27
C VAL A 123 -14.33 24.74 -28.94
N ALA A 124 -14.23 25.15 -27.67
CA ALA A 124 -14.44 26.54 -27.27
C ALA A 124 -13.39 27.49 -27.89
N ASN A 125 -12.13 27.08 -27.96
CA ASN A 125 -11.07 27.85 -28.60
C ASN A 125 -11.24 27.92 -30.12
N GLU A 126 -11.67 26.84 -30.77
CA GLU A 126 -11.97 26.82 -32.21
C GLU A 126 -13.16 27.75 -32.53
N ARG A 127 -14.24 27.70 -31.74
CA ARG A 127 -15.39 28.63 -31.89
C ARG A 127 -15.01 30.09 -31.71
N ARG A 128 -14.11 30.41 -30.76
CA ARG A 128 -13.58 31.77 -30.58
C ARG A 128 -12.75 32.24 -31.78
N ARG A 129 -12.04 31.33 -32.46
CA ARG A 129 -11.27 31.63 -33.67
C ARG A 129 -12.15 31.81 -34.91
N SER A 130 -13.32 31.16 -34.96
CA SER A 130 -14.24 31.22 -36.10
C SER A 130 -15.29 32.33 -36.00
N GLN A 131 -15.36 33.08 -34.89
CA GLN A 131 -16.21 34.29 -34.84
C GLN A 131 -15.53 35.44 -35.59
N PRO A 132 -16.15 36.01 -36.64
CA PRO A 132 -15.68 37.27 -37.19
C PRO A 132 -15.85 38.35 -36.12
N GLY A 133 -14.78 39.11 -35.85
CA GLY A 133 -14.82 40.22 -34.90
C GLY A 133 -15.80 41.32 -35.33
N PRO A 134 -16.31 42.15 -34.41
CA PRO A 134 -17.18 43.27 -34.76
C PRO A 134 -16.43 44.21 -35.71
N VAL A 135 -17.04 44.53 -36.85
CA VAL A 135 -16.52 45.50 -37.82
C VAL A 135 -16.48 46.87 -37.13
N ASN A 136 -15.27 47.42 -36.95
CA ASN A 136 -15.06 48.71 -36.31
C ASN A 136 -15.50 49.86 -37.25
N GLU A 137 -16.77 50.26 -37.16
CA GLU A 137 -17.31 51.43 -37.89
C GLU A 137 -16.82 52.79 -37.34
N ARG A 138 -15.99 52.80 -36.30
CA ARG A 138 -15.59 54.04 -35.57
C ARG A 138 -14.35 54.75 -36.08
N GLU A 139 -13.61 54.18 -37.03
CA GLU A 139 -12.36 54.82 -37.51
C GLU A 139 -12.56 55.82 -38.65
N ASN A 140 -13.74 55.85 -39.29
CA ASN A 140 -14.00 56.79 -40.39
C ASN A 140 -14.48 58.17 -39.93
N THR A 141 -15.07 58.31 -38.74
CA THR A 141 -15.60 59.61 -38.27
C THR A 141 -14.53 60.55 -37.70
N VAL A 142 -13.36 60.03 -37.31
CA VAL A 142 -12.28 60.84 -36.72
C VAL A 142 -11.45 61.57 -37.79
N LYS A 143 -11.41 61.05 -39.04
CA LYS A 143 -10.65 61.67 -40.13
C LYS A 143 -11.36 62.87 -40.77
N GLU A 144 -12.68 62.97 -40.66
CA GLU A 144 -13.43 64.09 -41.23
C GLU A 144 -13.36 65.36 -40.36
N HIS A 145 -13.22 65.25 -39.04
CA HIS A 145 -13.18 66.41 -38.13
C HIS A 145 -11.78 67.03 -37.91
N ALA A 146 -10.70 66.37 -38.36
CA ALA A 146 -9.33 66.85 -38.10
C ALA A 146 -8.78 67.81 -39.18
N ALA A 147 -9.55 68.12 -40.22
CA ALA A 147 -9.09 68.91 -41.36
C ALA A 147 -9.43 70.41 -41.31
N GLU A 148 -10.20 70.88 -40.32
CA GLU A 148 -10.89 72.19 -40.45
C GLU A 148 -10.44 73.33 -39.51
N GLU A 149 -9.55 73.14 -38.53
CA GLU A 149 -9.18 74.25 -37.62
C GLU A 149 -7.71 74.30 -37.23
N LEU A 150 -6.92 75.19 -37.87
CA LEU A 150 -5.78 75.88 -37.23
C LEU A 150 -5.59 77.30 -37.83
N PRO A 151 -5.79 78.38 -37.06
CA PRO A 151 -5.49 79.76 -37.46
C PRO A 151 -4.02 80.17 -37.24
N SER A 152 -3.54 81.10 -38.07
CA SER A 152 -2.15 81.59 -38.19
C SER A 152 -1.63 82.39 -36.97
N PRO A 153 -0.32 82.36 -36.65
CA PRO A 153 0.24 83.09 -35.51
C PRO A 153 0.59 84.56 -35.86
N GLN A 154 0.21 85.49 -34.97
CA GLN A 154 0.55 86.91 -35.04
C GLN A 154 1.97 87.20 -34.54
N ARG A 155 2.66 88.13 -35.23
CA ARG A 155 3.95 88.72 -34.86
C ARG A 155 3.77 89.77 -33.76
N ASN A 156 4.61 89.75 -32.74
CA ASN A 156 4.83 90.90 -31.84
C ASN A 156 6.31 91.30 -31.84
N THR A 157 6.52 92.61 -31.91
CA THR A 157 7.78 93.33 -32.11
C THR A 157 8.36 93.86 -30.79
N SER A 158 9.69 93.87 -30.72
CA SER A 158 10.59 94.92 -30.21
C SER A 158 10.61 95.36 -28.73
N ASN A 159 11.81 95.18 -28.12
CA ASN A 159 12.71 96.19 -27.52
C ASN A 159 13.22 95.84 -26.09
N ASP A 160 14.49 95.39 -26.00
CA ASP A 160 15.68 96.01 -25.35
C ASP A 160 15.49 96.96 -24.13
N PRO A 161 16.46 97.09 -23.19
CA PRO A 161 17.88 97.27 -23.51
C PRO A 161 18.99 96.77 -22.53
N GLU A 162 20.20 96.74 -23.10
CA GLU A 162 21.55 97.09 -22.59
C GLU A 162 22.08 96.51 -21.25
N MET A 163 23.20 95.77 -21.37
CA MET A 163 24.55 96.11 -20.88
C MET A 163 25.60 95.25 -21.60
#